data_AF-A0A969NB22-F1
#
_entry.id   AF-A0A969NB22-F1
#
_cell.length_a   1.000
_cell.length_b   1.000
_cell.length_c   1.000
_cell.angle_alpha   90.00
_cell.angle_beta   90.00
_cell.angle_gamma   90.00
#
_symmetry.space_group_name_H-M   'P 1'
#
loop_
_entity.id
_entity.type
_entity.pdbx_description
1 polymer ?
#
loop_
_entity_poly.entity_id
_entity_poly.type
_entity_poly.pdbx_seq_one_letter_code
_entity_poly.pdbx_strand_id
1 'polypeptide(L)'
;MITLSLSFYFLLSSQEITKANFLYKTKSKLAYCLNDSDIAYWFCIRVKLNGRLKEYNLSVKSPILSGSLEKYDKSLWRNLQGGKLLVVGPFQTEKEAVTSRKVYLSAAKDISLDIPKEKGTLYWFKLKYAINKRRHSYILEAIHKVFSGTYLDFYSDVKQGLKEGTISIGPYKDFEYTKEMIEPKKTN
;
A
#
# COMPACT_ATOMS: atom_id res chain seq x y z
N MET A 1 -23.80 38.22 4.77
CA MET A 1 -24.37 36.96 5.27
C MET A 1 -23.20 36.01 5.51
N ILE A 2 -22.82 35.80 6.77
CA ILE A 2 -21.76 34.85 7.17
C ILE A 2 -22.46 33.60 7.67
N THR A 3 -22.05 32.44 7.17
CA THR A 3 -22.09 31.20 7.96
C THR A 3 -20.85 30.38 7.67
N LEU A 4 -19.84 30.58 8.53
CA LEU A 4 -18.79 29.63 8.84
C LEU A 4 -19.43 28.42 9.51
N SER A 5 -19.04 27.21 9.09
CA SER A 5 -19.26 25.98 9.86
C SER A 5 -17.90 25.38 10.20
N LEU A 6 -17.46 25.65 11.44
CA LEU A 6 -16.25 25.17 12.07
C LEU A 6 -16.54 23.87 12.86
N SER A 7 -15.51 23.02 13.03
CA SER A 7 -15.25 22.09 14.15
C SER A 7 -15.76 20.62 14.01
N PHE A 8 -15.10 19.56 14.52
CA PHE A 8 -14.13 19.39 15.61
C PHE A 8 -13.19 18.17 15.42
N TYR A 9 -12.07 18.19 16.16
CA TYR A 9 -10.84 17.37 16.17
C TYR A 9 -10.95 15.87 16.48
N PHE A 10 -9.94 15.10 16.04
CA PHE A 10 -9.36 14.01 16.82
C PHE A 10 -7.86 14.27 17.05
N LEU A 11 -7.46 14.35 18.33
CA LEU A 11 -6.05 14.34 18.76
C LEU A 11 -5.39 13.04 18.28
N LEU A 12 -4.61 13.14 17.20
CA LEU A 12 -3.54 12.21 16.90
C LEU A 12 -2.24 12.91 17.32
N SER A 13 -1.41 12.20 18.09
CA SER A 13 -0.14 12.75 18.55
C SER A 13 0.67 13.22 17.35
N SER A 14 1.38 14.34 17.48
CA SER A 14 2.13 14.98 16.37
C SER A 14 3.12 14.04 15.66
N GLN A 15 3.55 12.95 16.32
CA GLN A 15 4.37 11.86 15.75
C GLN A 15 3.59 10.88 14.85
N GLU A 16 2.31 10.61 15.13
CA GLU A 16 1.45 9.76 14.28
C GLU A 16 1.11 10.46 12.96
N ILE A 17 0.95 11.80 13.00
CA ILE A 17 0.83 12.63 11.81
C ILE A 17 2.13 12.60 11.01
N THR A 18 3.32 12.50 11.62
CA THR A 18 4.59 12.48 10.86
C THR A 18 4.80 11.17 10.07
N LYS A 19 4.33 10.02 10.58
CA LYS A 19 4.43 8.73 9.88
C LYS A 19 3.35 8.56 8.81
N ALA A 20 2.11 8.98 9.07
CA ALA A 20 1.09 9.14 8.04
C ALA A 20 1.48 10.20 7.00
N ASN A 21 2.21 11.26 7.41
CA ASN A 21 2.82 12.25 6.54
C ASN A 21 3.93 11.70 5.64
N PHE A 22 4.51 10.53 5.89
CA PHE A 22 5.42 9.95 4.90
C PHE A 22 4.63 9.37 3.73
N LEU A 23 3.54 8.65 3.98
CA LEU A 23 2.55 8.27 2.96
C LEU A 23 1.91 9.50 2.28
N TYR A 24 1.79 10.62 3.00
CA TYR A 24 1.24 11.89 2.51
C TYR A 24 2.25 12.80 1.78
N LYS A 25 3.54 12.79 2.13
CA LYS A 25 4.63 13.35 1.29
C LYS A 25 4.96 12.42 0.11
N THR A 26 4.54 11.16 0.18
CA THR A 26 4.47 10.27 -0.98
C THR A 26 3.12 10.29 -1.67
N LYS A 27 2.09 11.01 -1.18
CA LYS A 27 0.91 11.31 -2.02
C LYS A 27 1.32 12.10 -3.23
N SER A 28 2.29 13.01 -3.13
CA SER A 28 2.86 13.62 -4.31
C SER A 28 3.64 12.60 -5.14
N LYS A 29 4.42 11.72 -4.52
CA LYS A 29 5.40 10.87 -5.21
C LYS A 29 4.92 9.53 -5.81
N LEU A 30 3.94 8.85 -5.23
CA LEU A 30 3.28 7.66 -5.83
C LEU A 30 2.15 8.06 -6.78
N ALA A 31 1.52 9.23 -6.56
CA ALA A 31 0.55 9.80 -7.49
C ALA A 31 1.23 10.50 -8.69
N TYR A 32 2.54 10.78 -8.69
CA TYR A 32 3.21 11.40 -9.85
C TYR A 32 3.16 10.57 -11.14
N CYS A 33 2.74 9.30 -11.07
CA CYS A 33 2.51 8.46 -12.24
C CYS A 33 1.07 8.58 -12.79
N LEU A 34 0.15 9.27 -12.10
CA LEU A 34 -1.25 9.43 -12.46
C LEU A 34 -1.63 10.90 -12.36
N ASN A 35 -2.05 11.53 -13.47
CA ASN A 35 -2.60 12.88 -13.41
C ASN A 35 -3.93 12.87 -12.62
N ASP A 36 -4.35 14.01 -12.08
CA ASP A 36 -5.63 14.12 -11.35
C ASP A 36 -6.85 13.74 -12.21
N SER A 37 -6.70 13.77 -13.54
CA SER A 37 -7.68 13.31 -14.53
C SER A 37 -7.71 11.80 -14.74
N ASP A 38 -6.72 11.06 -14.26
CA ASP A 38 -6.50 9.68 -14.64
C ASP A 38 -7.32 8.71 -13.77
N ILE A 39 -7.77 7.63 -14.40
CA ILE A 39 -8.48 6.55 -13.72
C ILE A 39 -7.43 5.72 -12.98
N ALA A 40 -7.55 5.68 -11.65
CA ALA A 40 -6.78 4.80 -10.80
C ALA A 40 -7.48 3.44 -10.66
N TYR A 41 -6.68 2.38 -10.56
CA TYR A 41 -7.16 1.03 -10.26
C TYR A 41 -6.58 0.56 -8.92
N TRP A 42 -7.37 -0.15 -8.11
CA TRP A 42 -6.91 -0.65 -6.80
C TRP A 42 -7.69 -1.87 -6.34
N PHE A 43 -7.19 -2.55 -5.33
CA PHE A 43 -7.93 -3.60 -4.63
C PHE A 43 -7.64 -3.59 -3.13
N CYS A 44 -8.42 -4.35 -2.38
CA CYS A 44 -8.33 -4.44 -0.94
C CYS A 44 -7.85 -5.83 -0.50
N ILE A 45 -6.87 -5.84 0.39
CA ILE A 45 -6.39 -7.02 1.10
C ILE A 45 -6.75 -6.92 2.59
N ARG A 46 -6.75 -8.04 3.28
CA ARG A 46 -6.87 -8.11 4.74
C ARG A 46 -5.71 -8.92 5.28
N VAL A 47 -5.05 -8.37 6.28
CA VAL A 47 -4.00 -9.06 7.03
C VAL A 47 -4.49 -9.34 8.43
N LYS A 48 -4.39 -10.59 8.88
CA LYS A 48 -4.79 -11.05 10.22
C LYS A 48 -3.65 -11.81 10.87
N LEU A 49 -3.38 -11.54 12.14
CA LEU A 49 -2.45 -12.37 12.91
C LEU A 49 -3.07 -13.76 13.15
N ASN A 50 -2.36 -14.81 12.75
CA ASN A 50 -2.64 -16.16 13.15
C ASN A 50 -2.06 -16.40 14.54
N GLY A 51 -2.93 -16.41 15.56
CA GLY A 51 -2.49 -16.55 16.96
C GLY A 51 -1.75 -17.86 17.25
N ARG A 52 -1.95 -18.91 16.45
CA ARG A 52 -1.31 -20.22 16.64
C ARG A 52 0.11 -20.26 16.08
N LEU A 53 0.30 -19.71 14.88
CA LEU A 53 1.61 -19.73 14.18
C LEU A 53 2.45 -18.49 14.48
N LYS A 54 1.87 -17.45 15.13
CA LYS A 54 2.46 -16.11 15.28
C LYS A 54 2.84 -15.45 13.94
N GLU A 55 2.31 -15.95 12.84
CA GLU A 55 2.49 -15.42 11.49
C GLU A 55 1.25 -14.65 11.05
N TYR A 56 1.37 -13.76 10.07
CA TYR A 56 0.22 -13.07 9.52
C TYR A 56 -0.33 -13.78 8.29
N ASN A 57 -1.66 -13.96 8.25
CA ASN A 57 -2.39 -14.49 7.11
C ASN A 57 -2.91 -13.33 6.25
N LEU A 58 -2.64 -13.42 4.96
CA LEU A 58 -3.14 -12.52 3.94
C LEU A 58 -4.44 -13.08 3.33
N SER A 59 -5.39 -12.22 3.03
CA SER A 59 -6.55 -12.58 2.19
C SER A 59 -6.94 -11.42 1.30
N VAL A 60 -7.14 -11.68 0.02
CA VAL A 60 -7.64 -10.69 -0.94
C VAL A 60 -9.16 -10.64 -0.84
N LYS A 61 -9.75 -9.45 -0.68
CA LYS A 61 -11.17 -9.29 -0.34
C LYS A 61 -12.03 -8.65 -1.42
N SER A 62 -11.47 -7.80 -2.26
CA SER A 62 -12.25 -7.10 -3.30
C SER A 62 -11.95 -7.61 -4.71
N PRO A 63 -12.87 -7.38 -5.67
CA PRO A 63 -12.50 -7.27 -7.08
C PRO A 63 -11.56 -6.08 -7.30
N ILE A 64 -11.11 -5.87 -8.54
CA ILE A 64 -10.47 -4.61 -8.92
C ILE A 64 -11.53 -3.51 -8.86
N LEU A 65 -11.16 -2.40 -8.23
CA LEU A 65 -11.96 -1.18 -8.12
C LEU A 65 -11.30 -0.11 -8.97
N SER A 66 -12.10 0.84 -9.46
CA SER A 66 -11.62 1.97 -10.25
C SER A 66 -12.33 3.29 -9.95
N GLY A 67 -11.67 4.38 -10.32
CA GLY A 67 -12.19 5.73 -10.29
C GLY A 67 -11.08 6.77 -10.17
N SER A 68 -11.45 8.01 -9.85
CA SER A 68 -10.47 9.10 -9.67
C SER A 68 -9.51 8.82 -8.50
N LEU A 69 -8.37 9.52 -8.52
CA LEU A 69 -7.42 9.53 -7.39
C LEU A 69 -8.09 9.97 -6.09
N GLU A 70 -9.02 10.92 -6.13
CA GLU A 70 -9.78 11.34 -4.94
C GLU A 70 -10.62 10.18 -4.36
N LYS A 71 -11.24 9.37 -5.22
CA LYS A 71 -12.03 8.19 -4.80
C LYS A 71 -11.13 7.10 -4.23
N TYR A 72 -9.96 6.89 -4.84
CA TYR A 72 -8.92 6.02 -4.31
C TYR A 72 -8.51 6.47 -2.90
N ASP A 73 -8.19 7.75 -2.72
CA ASP A 73 -7.78 8.33 -1.45
C ASP A 73 -8.85 8.14 -0.37
N LYS A 74 -10.12 8.46 -0.67
CA LYS A 74 -11.25 8.22 0.24
C LYS A 74 -11.33 6.76 0.65
N SER A 75 -11.11 5.83 -0.29
CA SER A 75 -11.10 4.39 0.00
C SER A 75 -9.93 3.99 0.89
N LEU A 76 -8.72 4.50 0.64
CA LEU A 76 -7.53 4.26 1.44
C LEU A 76 -7.76 4.69 2.90
N TRP A 77 -8.14 5.95 3.12
CA TRP A 77 -8.31 6.51 4.47
C TRP A 77 -9.43 5.84 5.25
N ARG A 78 -10.57 5.58 4.60
CA ARG A 78 -11.68 4.84 5.22
C ARG A 78 -11.27 3.46 5.71
N ASN A 79 -10.46 2.74 4.92
CA ASN A 79 -10.04 1.38 5.26
C ASN A 79 -8.92 1.35 6.31
N LEU A 80 -8.00 2.32 6.29
CA LEU A 80 -6.96 2.46 7.32
C LEU A 80 -7.56 2.78 8.69
N GLN A 81 -8.50 3.72 8.76
CA GLN A 81 -9.17 4.10 10.00
C GLN A 81 -10.06 2.98 10.55
N GLY A 82 -10.74 2.24 9.67
CA GLY A 82 -11.58 1.11 10.06
C GLY A 82 -10.81 -0.20 10.31
N GLY A 83 -9.50 -0.24 10.04
CA GLY A 83 -8.56 -1.35 10.26
C GLY A 83 -9.00 -2.74 9.81
N LYS A 84 -9.91 -2.80 8.84
CA LYS A 84 -10.44 -4.07 8.32
C LYS A 84 -9.74 -4.51 7.05
N LEU A 85 -9.19 -3.56 6.29
CA LEU A 85 -8.62 -3.77 4.97
C LEU A 85 -7.44 -2.82 4.76
N LEU A 86 -6.45 -3.25 3.99
CA LEU A 86 -5.44 -2.39 3.39
C LEU A 86 -5.78 -2.24 1.91
N VAL A 87 -5.62 -1.03 1.39
CA VAL A 87 -5.81 -0.73 -0.03
C VAL A 87 -4.45 -0.82 -0.73
N VAL A 88 -4.38 -1.57 -1.82
CA VAL A 88 -3.19 -1.75 -2.65
C VAL A 88 -3.43 -1.05 -3.99
N GLY A 89 -2.54 -0.12 -4.34
CA GLY A 89 -2.65 0.78 -5.50
C GLY A 89 -2.00 2.13 -5.18
N PRO A 90 -2.34 3.21 -5.92
CA PRO A 90 -3.11 3.17 -7.16
C PRO A 90 -2.26 2.59 -8.30
N PHE A 91 -2.87 1.80 -9.17
CA PHE A 91 -2.26 1.27 -10.40
C PHE A 91 -2.73 2.09 -11.59
N GLN A 92 -1.87 2.20 -12.61
CA GLN A 92 -2.18 2.95 -13.83
C GLN A 92 -3.15 2.24 -14.76
N THR A 93 -3.06 0.91 -14.78
CA THR A 93 -3.90 0.09 -15.66
C THR A 93 -4.62 -1.01 -14.88
N GLU A 94 -5.79 -1.39 -15.37
CA GLU A 94 -6.52 -2.54 -14.81
C GLU A 94 -5.67 -3.82 -14.91
N LYS A 95 -4.96 -4.01 -16.02
CA LYS A 95 -4.08 -5.18 -16.23
C LYS A 95 -3.00 -5.27 -15.14
N GLU A 96 -2.40 -4.16 -14.78
CA GLU A 96 -1.42 -4.09 -13.69
C GLU A 96 -2.05 -4.46 -12.36
N ALA A 97 -3.21 -3.88 -12.02
CA ALA A 97 -3.94 -4.20 -10.80
C ALA A 97 -4.35 -5.69 -10.73
N VAL A 98 -4.82 -6.27 -11.84
CA VAL A 98 -5.17 -7.70 -11.95
C VAL A 98 -3.94 -8.57 -11.73
N THR A 99 -2.82 -8.25 -12.40
CA THR A 99 -1.59 -9.04 -12.30
C THR A 99 -1.02 -8.98 -10.89
N SER A 100 -0.95 -7.78 -10.31
CA SER A 100 -0.56 -7.58 -8.92
C SER A 100 -1.44 -8.40 -7.96
N ARG A 101 -2.78 -8.30 -8.10
CA ARG A 101 -3.74 -9.05 -7.28
C ARG A 101 -3.53 -10.56 -7.38
N LYS A 102 -3.17 -11.10 -8.55
CA LYS A 102 -2.83 -12.53 -8.70
C LYS A 102 -1.63 -12.91 -7.85
N VAL A 103 -0.59 -12.06 -7.78
CA VAL A 103 0.58 -12.33 -6.92
C VAL A 103 0.19 -12.41 -5.45
N TYR A 104 -0.61 -11.47 -4.95
CA TYR A 104 -1.12 -11.51 -3.57
C TYR A 104 -2.00 -12.75 -3.32
N LEU A 105 -2.84 -13.14 -4.28
CA LEU A 105 -3.64 -14.36 -4.17
C LEU A 105 -2.76 -15.61 -4.10
N SER A 106 -1.73 -15.68 -4.92
CA SER A 106 -0.78 -16.80 -4.91
C SER A 106 -0.02 -16.86 -3.59
N ALA A 107 0.44 -15.71 -3.09
CA ALA A 107 1.13 -15.62 -1.80
C ALA A 107 0.20 -15.98 -0.62
N ALA A 108 -1.07 -15.54 -0.66
CA ALA A 108 -2.07 -15.85 0.37
C ALA A 108 -2.42 -17.34 0.45
N LYS A 109 -2.42 -18.03 -0.69
CA LYS A 109 -2.79 -19.46 -0.79
C LYS A 109 -1.59 -20.40 -0.76
N ASP A 110 -0.37 -19.85 -0.70
CA ASP A 110 0.88 -20.60 -0.83
C ASP A 110 0.92 -21.49 -2.09
N ILE A 111 0.44 -20.96 -3.21
CA ILE A 111 0.45 -21.65 -4.51
C ILE A 111 1.55 -21.10 -5.40
N SER A 112 1.95 -21.92 -6.39
CA SER A 112 2.89 -21.51 -7.44
C SER A 112 2.40 -20.25 -8.15
N LEU A 113 3.34 -19.37 -8.45
CA LEU A 113 3.07 -18.12 -9.12
C LEU A 113 2.91 -18.38 -10.63
N ASP A 114 1.66 -18.38 -11.10
CA ASP A 114 1.34 -18.47 -12.53
C ASP A 114 1.02 -17.07 -13.08
N ILE A 115 2.08 -16.40 -13.53
CA ILE A 115 2.00 -15.08 -14.13
C ILE A 115 2.91 -15.02 -15.37
N PRO A 116 2.60 -14.14 -16.33
CA PRO A 116 3.43 -13.98 -17.50
C PRO A 116 4.88 -13.63 -17.13
N LYS A 117 5.84 -14.23 -17.82
CA LYS A 117 7.24 -13.77 -17.83
C LYS A 117 7.34 -12.46 -18.62
N GLU A 118 6.72 -11.41 -18.12
CA GLU A 118 6.88 -10.07 -18.69
C GLU A 118 8.30 -9.56 -18.39
N LYS A 119 8.92 -8.95 -19.39
CA LYS A 119 10.23 -8.30 -19.27
C LYS A 119 10.03 -6.92 -18.66
N GLY A 120 10.87 -6.55 -17.71
CA GLY A 120 10.85 -5.23 -17.07
C GLY A 120 11.17 -5.32 -15.58
N THR A 121 11.79 -4.28 -15.05
CA THR A 121 12.01 -4.13 -13.62
C THR A 121 10.75 -3.56 -12.99
N LEU A 122 10.25 -4.26 -11.98
CA LEU A 122 9.12 -3.82 -11.17
C LEU A 122 9.63 -3.12 -9.91
N TYR A 123 8.79 -2.25 -9.35
CA TYR A 123 9.11 -1.51 -8.14
C TYR A 123 8.03 -1.71 -7.07
N TRP A 124 8.41 -1.74 -5.81
CA TRP A 124 7.45 -1.81 -4.71
C TRP A 124 7.99 -1.19 -3.43
N PHE A 125 7.08 -0.92 -2.50
CA PHE A 125 7.37 -0.35 -1.20
C PHE A 125 7.06 -1.38 -0.13
N LYS A 126 7.77 -1.34 0.99
CA LYS A 126 7.44 -2.14 2.17
C LYS A 126 6.95 -1.22 3.29
N LEU A 127 5.89 -1.63 3.96
CA LEU A 127 5.37 -0.99 5.16
C LEU A 127 5.47 -1.97 6.31
N LYS A 128 6.07 -1.58 7.43
CA LYS A 128 5.83 -2.28 8.70
C LYS A 128 4.39 -2.01 9.11
N TYR A 129 3.69 -3.03 9.59
CA TYR A 129 2.34 -2.86 10.10
C TYR A 129 2.17 -3.52 11.45
N ALA A 130 1.45 -2.84 12.33
CA ALA A 130 0.97 -3.39 13.59
C ALA A 130 -0.54 -3.26 13.66
N ILE A 131 -1.21 -4.25 14.24
CA ILE A 131 -2.67 -4.24 14.41
C ILE A 131 -2.98 -3.72 15.81
N ASN A 132 -3.62 -2.54 15.89
CA ASN A 132 -4.16 -2.05 17.14
C ASN A 132 -5.51 -2.73 17.39
N LYS A 133 -5.52 -3.77 18.24
CA LYS A 133 -6.74 -4.55 18.54
C LYS A 133 -7.84 -3.70 19.20
N ARG A 134 -7.48 -2.74 20.06
CA ARG A 134 -8.45 -1.91 20.79
C ARG A 134 -9.15 -0.90 19.90
N ARG A 135 -8.38 -0.27 18.99
CA ARG A 135 -8.91 0.75 18.06
C ARG A 135 -9.33 0.18 16.71
N HIS A 136 -9.24 -1.15 16.52
CA HIS A 136 -9.48 -1.83 15.25
C HIS A 136 -8.85 -1.09 14.06
N SER A 137 -7.58 -0.72 14.18
CA SER A 137 -6.84 0.08 13.18
C SER A 137 -5.47 -0.52 12.88
N TYR A 138 -4.94 -0.17 11.70
CA TYR A 138 -3.55 -0.47 11.35
C TYR A 138 -2.66 0.71 11.74
N ILE A 139 -1.54 0.41 12.39
CA ILE A 139 -0.43 1.34 12.55
C ILE A 139 0.56 0.98 11.45
N LEU A 140 0.76 1.89 10.50
CA LEU A 140 1.66 1.70 9.38
C LEU A 140 2.90 2.57 9.55
N GLU A 141 4.06 1.98 9.33
CA GLU A 141 5.34 2.68 9.30
C GLU A 141 6.03 2.35 7.97
N ALA A 142 6.32 3.39 7.18
CA ALA A 142 6.98 3.21 5.92
C ALA A 142 8.43 2.76 6.12
N ILE A 143 8.85 1.75 5.38
CA ILE A 143 10.26 1.49 5.19
C ILE A 143 10.71 2.41 4.06
N HIS A 144 11.55 3.40 4.38
CA HIS A 144 12.01 4.44 3.45
C HIS A 144 13.03 3.90 2.43
N LYS A 145 12.63 2.86 1.70
CA LYS A 145 13.41 2.21 0.64
C LYS A 145 12.44 1.70 -0.43
N VAL A 146 12.77 1.96 -1.68
CA VAL A 146 12.11 1.33 -2.82
C VAL A 146 12.85 0.05 -3.15
N PHE A 147 12.08 -1.02 -3.32
CA PHE A 147 12.59 -2.31 -3.72
C PHE A 147 12.27 -2.51 -5.19
N SER A 148 13.11 -3.28 -5.88
CA SER A 148 12.94 -3.55 -7.29
C SER A 148 13.37 -4.96 -7.65
N GLY A 149 12.84 -5.46 -8.76
CA GLY A 149 13.11 -6.83 -9.22
C GLY A 149 12.03 -7.36 -10.13
N THR A 150 11.86 -8.68 -10.12
CA THR A 150 10.85 -9.41 -10.88
C THR A 150 9.60 -9.65 -10.04
N TYR A 151 8.55 -10.19 -10.67
CA TYR A 151 7.38 -10.63 -9.93
C TYR A 151 7.67 -11.78 -8.96
N LEU A 152 8.67 -12.63 -9.23
CA LEU A 152 9.07 -13.71 -8.33
C LEU A 152 9.72 -13.14 -7.07
N ASP A 153 10.52 -12.10 -7.22
CA ASP A 153 11.12 -11.37 -6.08
C ASP A 153 10.03 -10.71 -5.26
N PHE A 154 9.08 -10.02 -5.91
CA PHE A 154 7.93 -9.42 -5.23
C PHE A 154 7.07 -10.46 -4.51
N TYR A 155 6.79 -11.61 -5.13
CA TYR A 155 6.06 -12.73 -4.51
C TYR A 155 6.76 -13.24 -3.25
N SER A 156 8.07 -13.45 -3.34
CA SER A 156 8.91 -13.90 -2.22
C SER A 156 8.89 -12.88 -1.09
N ASP A 157 8.97 -11.60 -1.45
CA ASP A 157 8.87 -10.47 -0.51
C ASP A 157 7.51 -10.39 0.18
N VAL A 158 6.40 -10.60 -0.52
CA VAL A 158 5.06 -10.63 0.11
C VAL A 158 4.99 -11.77 1.13
N LYS A 159 5.48 -12.96 0.78
CA LYS A 159 5.46 -14.12 1.69
C LYS A 159 6.36 -13.91 2.91
N GLN A 160 7.58 -13.46 2.70
CA GLN A 160 8.53 -13.20 3.78
C GLN A 160 8.04 -12.06 4.68
N GLY A 161 7.51 -10.99 4.09
CA GLY A 161 7.01 -9.85 4.85
C GLY A 161 5.90 -10.23 5.82
N LEU A 162 4.99 -11.14 5.43
CA LEU A 162 3.94 -11.64 6.31
C LEU A 162 4.49 -12.36 7.57
N LYS A 163 5.70 -12.92 7.52
CA LYS A 163 6.38 -13.50 8.70
C LYS A 163 7.04 -12.43 9.56
N GLU A 164 7.53 -11.37 8.92
CA GLU A 164 8.27 -10.27 9.55
C GLU A 164 7.38 -9.11 10.03
N GLY A 165 6.06 -9.17 9.80
CA GLY A 165 5.15 -8.06 10.10
C GLY A 165 5.32 -6.87 9.14
N THR A 166 5.75 -7.13 7.91
CA THR A 166 5.81 -6.15 6.83
C THR A 166 4.88 -6.52 5.67
N ILE A 167 4.34 -5.52 4.99
CA ILE A 167 3.49 -5.69 3.82
C ILE A 167 4.14 -4.97 2.65
N SER A 168 4.34 -5.71 1.57
CA SER A 168 4.76 -5.12 0.29
C SER A 168 3.54 -4.50 -0.38
N ILE A 169 3.69 -3.30 -0.94
CA ILE A 169 2.67 -2.54 -1.68
C ILE A 169 3.21 -2.31 -3.10
N GLY A 170 2.52 -2.87 -4.10
CA GLY A 170 2.97 -2.92 -5.49
C GLY A 170 2.50 -4.22 -6.15
N PRO A 171 3.23 -4.79 -7.12
CA PRO A 171 4.38 -4.19 -7.80
C PRO A 171 3.91 -3.23 -8.88
N TYR A 172 4.65 -2.14 -9.08
CA TYR A 172 4.36 -1.10 -10.05
C TYR A 172 5.26 -1.22 -11.27
N LYS A 173 4.67 -1.01 -12.45
CA LYS A 173 5.39 -0.81 -13.72
C LYS A 173 5.60 0.67 -13.96
N ASP A 174 6.66 1.00 -14.70
CA ASP A 174 6.92 2.36 -15.18
C ASP A 174 6.93 3.42 -14.07
N PHE A 175 7.50 3.05 -12.92
CA PHE A 175 7.70 3.95 -11.80
C PHE A 175 8.89 4.88 -12.09
N GLU A 176 8.61 6.14 -12.46
CA GLU A 176 9.66 7.15 -12.65
C GLU A 176 10.30 7.52 -11.31
N TYR A 177 11.50 7.01 -11.14
CA TYR A 177 12.26 7.11 -9.92
C TYR A 177 13.16 8.37 -9.93
N THR A 178 12.87 9.36 -9.08
CA THR A 178 13.81 10.46 -8.83
C THR A 178 14.83 10.06 -7.76
N LYS A 179 16.14 10.18 -8.06
CA LYS A 179 17.28 9.85 -7.16
C LYS A 179 17.14 10.35 -5.72
N GLU A 180 16.41 11.45 -5.50
CA GLU A 180 16.10 12.01 -4.18
C GLU A 180 15.27 11.11 -3.24
N MET A 181 14.78 9.96 -3.72
CA MET A 181 14.02 8.99 -2.93
C MET A 181 14.88 7.89 -2.28
N ILE A 182 16.14 7.69 -2.68
CA ILE A 182 17.03 6.60 -2.17
C ILE A 182 17.68 7.03 -0.85
N GLU A 183 18.09 8.30 -0.79
CA GLU A 183 18.97 8.78 0.25
C GLU A 183 18.22 9.81 1.09
N PRO A 184 18.03 9.59 2.40
CA PRO A 184 17.64 10.69 3.26
C PRO A 184 18.70 11.78 3.05
N LYS A 185 18.27 12.99 2.66
CA LYS A 185 19.16 14.16 2.60
C LYS A 185 19.95 14.17 3.90
N LYS A 186 21.28 14.03 3.81
CA LYS A 186 22.15 14.30 4.93
C LYS A 186 21.88 15.75 5.32
N THR A 187 21.15 15.96 6.41
CA THR A 187 21.00 17.27 7.02
C THR A 187 22.39 17.64 7.52
N ASN A 188 23.01 18.61 6.84
CA ASN A 188 24.16 19.34 7.37
C ASN A 188 23.71 20.26 8.50
#